data_AF-A0A4V3GYA9-F1
#
_entry.id   AF-A0A4V3GYA9-F1
#
_cell.length_a   1.000
_cell.length_b   1.000
_cell.length_c   1.000
_cell.angle_alpha   90.00
_cell.angle_beta   90.00
_cell.angle_gamma   90.00
#
_symmetry.space_group_name_H-M   'P 1'
#
loop_
_entity.id
_entity.type
_entity.pdbx_description
1 polymer ?
#
loop_
_entity_poly.entity_id
_entity_poly.type
_entity_poly.pdbx_seq_one_letter_code
_entity_poly.pdbx_strand_id
1 'polypeptide(L)'
;MDFKQELIKRIKTHPDIFNEIRVETMVDKVDNLISEQQISYVNDPNEDFTLEELEDEQLIDSILRNLQYYIEYEKEMGESDL
;
A
#
# COMPACT_ATOMS: atom_id res chain seq x y z
N MET A 1 19.55 -11.07 -6.09
CA MET A 1 18.56 -10.23 -5.38
C MET A 1 17.25 -10.98 -5.46
N ASP A 2 16.58 -11.19 -4.34
CA ASP A 2 15.30 -11.89 -4.28
C ASP A 2 14.20 -11.05 -4.96
N PHE A 3 13.21 -11.69 -5.61
CA PHE A 3 12.17 -11.01 -6.39
C PHE A 3 11.41 -9.98 -5.55
N LYS A 4 11.10 -10.34 -4.30
CA LYS A 4 10.47 -9.46 -3.31
C LYS A 4 11.22 -8.14 -3.13
N GLN A 5 12.54 -8.22 -3.00
CA GLN A 5 13.39 -7.04 -2.79
C GLN A 5 13.41 -6.13 -4.02
N GLU A 6 13.38 -6.70 -5.23
CA GLU A 6 13.29 -5.92 -6.47
C GLU A 6 11.91 -5.24 -6.61
N LEU A 7 10.83 -5.95 -6.25
CA LEU A 7 9.48 -5.40 -6.22
C LEU A 7 9.37 -4.22 -5.26
N ILE A 8 9.84 -4.38 -4.01
CA ILE A 8 9.81 -3.31 -3.00
C ILE A 8 10.65 -2.13 -3.46
N LYS A 9 11.84 -2.38 -4.00
CA LYS A 9 12.67 -1.31 -4.58
C LYS A 9 11.94 -0.56 -5.68
N ARG A 10 11.21 -1.25 -6.57
CA ARG A 10 10.41 -0.61 -7.62
C ARG A 10 9.26 0.21 -7.03
N ILE A 11 8.58 -0.29 -6.01
CA ILE A 11 7.50 0.44 -5.31
C ILE A 11 8.06 1.74 -4.68
N LYS A 12 9.20 1.67 -3.99
CA LYS A 12 9.85 2.83 -3.33
C LYS A 12 10.26 3.94 -4.31
N THR A 13 10.38 3.66 -5.61
CA THR A 13 10.57 4.72 -6.63
C THR A 13 9.35 5.61 -6.85
N HIS A 14 8.20 5.22 -6.31
CA HIS A 14 6.93 5.95 -6.39
C HIS A 14 6.39 6.17 -4.97
N PRO A 15 6.70 7.30 -4.32
CA PRO A 15 6.33 7.55 -2.93
C PRO A 15 4.83 7.44 -2.63
N ASP A 16 3.97 7.87 -3.55
CA ASP A 16 2.51 7.80 -3.36
C ASP A 16 2.04 6.34 -3.30
N ILE A 17 2.41 5.55 -4.31
CA ILE A 17 2.11 4.10 -4.37
C ILE A 17 2.69 3.37 -3.15
N PHE A 18 3.91 3.71 -2.74
CA PHE A 18 4.51 3.15 -1.53
C PHE A 18 3.66 3.43 -0.29
N ASN A 19 3.23 4.68 -0.11
CA ASN A 19 2.41 5.07 1.03
C ASN A 19 1.04 4.37 1.02
N GLU A 20 0.40 4.27 -0.15
CA GLU A 20 -0.88 3.57 -0.29
C GLU A 20 -0.75 2.08 0.06
N ILE A 21 0.20 1.37 -0.55
CA ILE A 21 0.43 -0.05 -0.25
C ILE A 21 0.81 -0.23 1.23
N ARG A 22 1.65 0.65 1.79
CA ARG A 22 2.02 0.60 3.22
C ARG A 22 0.78 0.73 4.11
N VAL A 23 -0.14 1.66 3.79
CA VAL A 23 -1.38 1.85 4.55
C VAL A 23 -2.24 0.58 4.49
N GLU A 24 -2.37 -0.07 3.33
CA GLU A 24 -3.14 -1.31 3.18
C GLU A 24 -2.65 -2.45 4.08
N THR A 25 -1.36 -2.48 4.41
CA THR A 25 -0.78 -3.49 5.33
C THR A 25 -1.18 -3.26 6.79
N MET A 26 -1.59 -2.03 7.10
CA MET A 26 -2.03 -1.61 8.43
C MET A 26 -3.53 -1.82 8.62
N VAL A 27 -4.33 -1.81 7.55
CA VAL A 27 -5.80 -1.95 7.59
C VAL A 27 -6.23 -3.27 8.26
N ASP A 28 -5.56 -4.39 7.98
CA ASP A 28 -5.87 -5.68 8.63
C ASP A 28 -5.54 -5.69 10.14
N LYS A 29 -4.69 -4.77 10.60
CA LYS A 29 -4.36 -4.58 12.03
C LYS A 29 -5.31 -3.60 12.73
N VAL A 30 -6.11 -2.84 11.97
CA VAL A 30 -6.98 -1.76 12.48
C VAL A 30 -8.34 -2.27 12.98
N ASP A 31 -8.76 -3.48 12.63
CA ASP A 31 -9.96 -4.10 13.23
C ASP A 31 -9.89 -4.21 14.77
N ASN A 32 -8.70 -4.07 15.37
CA ASN A 32 -8.50 -4.04 16.83
C ASN A 32 -8.04 -2.67 17.40
N LEU A 33 -7.88 -1.63 16.58
CA LEU A 33 -7.27 -0.35 16.97
C LEU A 33 -8.03 0.85 16.39
N ILE A 34 -9.34 0.93 16.69
CA ILE A 34 -10.07 2.19 16.63
C ILE A 34 -9.62 3.08 17.81
N SER A 35 -8.37 3.56 17.79
CA SER A 35 -7.98 4.81 18.46
C SER A 35 -6.57 5.25 18.05
N GLU A 36 -6.51 6.37 17.32
CA GLU A 36 -5.47 7.41 17.48
C GLU A 36 -4.08 7.27 16.87
N GLN A 37 -3.74 6.25 16.07
CA GLN A 37 -2.55 6.35 15.21
C GLN A 37 -2.93 6.88 13.84
N GLN A 38 -2.79 8.20 13.66
CA GLN A 38 -2.74 8.83 12.33
C GLN A 38 -1.70 8.09 11.51
N ILE A 39 -2.14 7.28 10.53
CA ILE A 39 -1.23 6.67 9.56
C ILE A 39 -0.57 7.82 8.83
N SER A 40 0.66 8.13 9.24
CA SER A 40 1.40 9.28 8.74
C SER A 40 2.05 8.89 7.43
N TYR A 41 1.99 9.79 6.46
CA TYR A 41 2.73 9.63 5.21
C TYR A 41 4.23 9.69 5.51
N VAL A 42 4.97 8.78 4.89
CA VAL A 42 6.42 8.76 4.92
C VAL A 42 6.92 9.60 3.76
N ASN A 43 7.78 10.58 4.06
CA ASN A 43 8.32 11.52 3.08
C ASN A 43 9.40 10.88 2.19
N ASP A 44 10.24 10.00 2.76
CA ASP A 44 11.23 9.22 2.01
C ASP A 44 10.97 7.72 2.17
N PRO A 45 10.43 7.03 1.13
CA PRO A 45 10.19 5.60 1.16
C PRO A 45 11.43 4.75 1.48
N ASN A 46 12.64 5.25 1.26
CA ASN A 46 13.87 4.50 1.53
C ASN A 46 14.22 4.42 3.02
N GLU A 47 13.63 5.29 3.85
CA GLU A 47 13.83 5.30 5.31
C GLU A 47 12.87 4.36 6.06
N ASP A 48 11.85 3.82 5.40
CA ASP A 48 10.83 2.96 5.98
C ASP A 48 10.99 1.51 5.47
N PHE A 49 10.98 0.54 6.39
CA PHE A 49 11.20 -0.88 6.09
C PHE A 49 9.94 -1.75 6.21
N THR A 50 8.76 -1.12 6.31
CA THR A 50 7.51 -1.83 6.59
C THR A 50 7.24 -2.93 5.59
N LEU A 51 7.44 -2.68 4.28
CA LEU A 51 7.16 -3.67 3.24
C LEU A 51 8.16 -4.82 3.23
N GLU A 52 9.41 -4.57 3.63
CA GLU A 52 10.46 -5.58 3.76
C GLU A 52 10.20 -6.55 4.91
N GLU A 53 9.52 -6.10 5.96
CA GLU A 53 9.19 -6.88 7.15
C GLU A 53 7.94 -7.76 6.99
N LEU A 54 7.16 -7.57 5.93
CA LEU A 54 5.96 -8.38 5.66
C LEU A 54 6.32 -9.79 5.21
N GLU A 55 5.46 -10.75 5.51
CA GLU A 55 5.46 -12.04 4.81
C GLU A 55 4.96 -11.86 3.36
N ASP A 56 5.33 -12.79 2.47
CA ASP A 56 5.03 -12.66 1.04
C ASP A 56 3.54 -12.57 0.75
N GLU A 57 2.71 -13.35 1.45
CA GLU A 57 1.25 -13.32 1.31
C GLU A 57 0.68 -11.95 1.70
N GLN A 58 1.19 -11.34 2.78
CA GLN A 58 0.72 -10.02 3.24
C GLN A 58 1.07 -8.90 2.26
N LEU A 59 2.26 -8.98 1.65
CA LEU A 59 2.67 -8.03 0.62
C LEU A 59 1.79 -8.18 -0.64
N ILE A 60 1.51 -9.41 -1.07
CA ILE A 60 0.64 -9.70 -2.21
C ILE A 60 -0.76 -9.14 -1.96
N ASP A 61 -1.36 -9.43 -0.81
CA ASP A 61 -2.71 -8.99 -0.48
C ASP A 61 -2.83 -7.47 -0.42
N SER A 62 -1.83 -6.79 0.14
CA SER A 62 -1.80 -5.32 0.21
C SER A 62 -1.71 -4.67 -1.18
N ILE A 63 -0.94 -5.27 -2.09
CA ILE A 63 -0.86 -4.82 -3.49
C ILE A 63 -2.20 -5.06 -4.20
N LEU A 64 -2.83 -6.22 -4.00
CA LEU A 64 -4.11 -6.53 -4.62
C LEU A 64 -5.21 -5.57 -4.18
N ARG A 65 -5.30 -5.25 -2.88
CA ARG A 65 -6.26 -4.28 -2.36
C ARG A 65 -6.05 -2.89 -2.94
N ASN A 66 -4.81 -2.39 -2.95
CA ASN A 66 -4.50 -1.09 -3.56
C ASN A 66 -4.92 -1.03 -5.04
N LEU A 67 -4.61 -2.07 -5.82
CA LEU A 67 -5.01 -2.14 -7.23
C LEU A 67 -6.53 -2.22 -7.41
N GLN A 68 -7.22 -2.95 -6.54
CA GLN A 68 -8.68 -3.01 -6.55
C GLN A 68 -9.29 -1.63 -6.33
N TYR A 69 -8.80 -0.88 -5.33
CA TYR A 69 -9.26 0.49 -5.08
C TYR A 69 -9.02 1.42 -6.27
N TYR A 70 -7.85 1.34 -6.90
CA TYR A 70 -7.56 2.13 -8.11
C TYR A 70 -8.57 1.82 -9.24
N ILE A 71 -8.84 0.53 -9.49
CA ILE A 71 -9.78 0.11 -10.54
C ILE A 71 -11.22 0.55 -10.22
N GLU A 72 -11.64 0.46 -8.97
CA GLU A 72 -12.97 0.89 -8.54
C GLU A 72 -13.14 2.40 -8.69
N TYR A 73 -12.15 3.19 -8.25
CA TYR A 73 -12.14 4.64 -8.43
C TYR A 73 -12.24 5.05 -9.91
N GLU A 74 -11.45 4.43 -10.79
CA GLU A 74 -11.50 4.73 -12.23
C GLU A 74 -12.86 4.39 -12.85
N LYS A 75 -13.54 3.33 -12.37
CA LYS A 75 -14.91 3.00 -12.81
C LYS A 75 -15.91 4.06 -12.37
N GLU A 76 -15.88 4.48 -11.10
CA GLU A 76 -16.79 5.50 -10.58
C GLU A 76 -16.63 6.85 -11.30
N MET A 77 -15.38 7.22 -11.60
CA MET A 77 -15.08 8.44 -12.37
C MET A 77 -15.50 8.31 -13.84
N GLY A 78 -15.25 7.16 -14.47
CA GLY A 78 -15.65 6.90 -15.86
C GLY A 78 -17.16 6.76 -16.06
N GLU A 79 -17.90 6.32 -15.05
CA GLU A 79 -19.37 6.30 -15.05
C GLU A 79 -19.99 7.68 -14.77
N SER A 80 -19.26 8.60 -14.14
CA SER A 80 -19.73 9.97 -13.88
C SER A 80 -19.71 10.88 -15.13
N ASP A 81 -19.05 10.45 -16.21
CA ASP A 81 -18.96 11.17 -17.48
C ASP A 81 -20.06 10.75 -18.51
N LEU A 82 -20.99 9.86 -18.13
CA LEU A 82 -22.12 9.38 -18.95
C LEU A 82 -23.48 9.94 -18.49
#